data_AF-A0ABD0QUU4-F1
#
_entry.id   AF-A0ABD0QUU4-F1
#
_cell.length_a   1.000
_cell.length_b   1.000
_cell.length_c   1.000
_cell.angle_alpha   90.00
_cell.angle_beta   90.00
_cell.angle_gamma   90.00
#
_symmetry.space_group_name_H-M   'P 1'
#
loop_
_entity.id
_entity.type
_entity.pdbx_description
1 polymer ?
#
loop_
_entity_poly.entity_id
_entity_poly.type
_entity_poly.pdbx_seq_one_letter_code
_entity_poly.pdbx_strand_id
1 'polypeptide(L)'
;ILMSEPGKLKQKINVWLEEYWNITDLAAITTFLMGLLLRLQNEPYMGYGRVIYCVDIIFWYIRVLDIFGVNKYLGPYVMMIGKMMIDMLYFVVIMLVVLMSFGVARQAILHPDEEPTWRLARNIFYMPYWMIYGEVFADSIDRKTRIHSKILFPDSCVDDPICELHRKICVSSPHHVTIHTAMTFTLC
;
A
#
# COMPACT_ATOMS: atom_id res chain seq x y z
N ILE A 1 -27.76 -18.37 38.51
CA ILE A 1 -27.79 -16.90 38.54
C ILE A 1 -29.08 -16.45 37.90
N LEU A 2 -29.89 -15.72 38.66
CA LEU A 2 -31.27 -15.38 38.38
C LEU A 2 -31.36 -14.58 37.08
N MET A 3 -32.15 -15.13 36.15
CA MET A 3 -32.66 -14.50 34.95
C MET A 3 -33.41 -13.22 35.36
N SER A 4 -32.75 -12.07 35.21
CA SER A 4 -33.36 -10.75 35.32
C SER A 4 -33.39 -10.14 33.92
N GLU A 5 -34.55 -10.22 33.29
CA GLU A 5 -34.89 -9.56 32.03
C GLU A 5 -35.35 -8.11 32.31
N PRO A 6 -35.15 -7.13 31.41
CA PRO A 6 -33.87 -6.54 31.01
C PRO A 6 -33.84 -5.03 31.33
N GLY A 7 -32.76 -4.50 31.90
CA GLY A 7 -32.74 -3.08 32.29
C GLY A 7 -32.81 -2.10 31.11
N LYS A 8 -32.03 -2.31 30.04
CA LYS A 8 -31.98 -1.41 28.87
C LYS A 8 -31.55 -2.18 27.62
N LEU A 9 -32.36 -2.18 26.55
CA LEU A 9 -31.98 -2.68 25.22
C LEU A 9 -30.66 -2.10 24.72
N LYS A 10 -30.37 -0.84 25.11
CA LYS A 10 -29.09 -0.17 24.83
C LYS A 10 -27.87 -0.95 25.34
N GLN A 11 -27.95 -1.57 26.52
CA GLN A 11 -26.82 -2.33 27.07
C GLN A 11 -26.58 -3.62 26.28
N LYS A 12 -27.66 -4.29 25.84
CA LYS A 12 -27.58 -5.48 24.99
C LYS A 12 -27.02 -5.16 23.60
N ILE A 13 -27.43 -4.03 23.00
CA ILE A 13 -26.88 -3.54 21.73
C ILE A 13 -25.40 -3.17 21.89
N ASN A 14 -25.02 -2.54 23.01
CA ASN A 14 -23.62 -2.16 23.24
C ASN A 14 -22.71 -3.39 23.37
N VAL A 15 -23.14 -4.41 24.11
CA VAL A 15 -22.42 -5.69 24.21
C VAL A 15 -22.36 -6.40 22.85
N TRP A 16 -23.46 -6.35 22.08
CA TRP A 16 -23.51 -6.94 20.74
C TRP A 16 -22.57 -6.22 19.75
N LEU A 17 -22.40 -4.90 19.88
CA LEU A 17 -21.46 -4.10 19.08
C LEU A 17 -19.99 -4.25 19.53
N GLU A 18 -19.70 -4.87 20.66
CA GLU A 18 -18.31 -5.07 21.11
C GLU A 18 -17.62 -6.21 20.35
N GLU A 19 -18.40 -7.13 19.76
CA GLU A 19 -17.90 -8.24 18.96
C GLU A 19 -17.52 -7.76 17.54
N TYR A 20 -16.23 -7.83 17.19
CA TYR A 20 -15.71 -7.38 15.89
C TYR A 20 -16.37 -8.07 14.69
N TRP A 21 -16.63 -9.38 14.81
CA TRP A 21 -17.35 -10.14 13.79
C TRP A 21 -18.74 -9.58 13.57
N ASN A 22 -19.40 -9.15 14.63
CA ASN A 22 -20.75 -8.67 14.52
C ASN A 22 -20.84 -7.23 13.96
N ILE A 23 -19.88 -6.36 14.30
CA ILE A 23 -19.74 -5.03 13.67
C ILE A 23 -19.54 -5.15 12.16
N THR A 24 -18.67 -6.08 11.74
CA THR A 24 -18.34 -6.28 10.33
C THR A 24 -19.50 -6.86 9.53
N ASP A 25 -20.35 -7.70 10.14
CA ASP A 25 -21.61 -8.17 9.54
C ASP A 25 -22.60 -7.02 9.33
N LEU A 26 -22.79 -6.19 10.36
CA LEU A 26 -23.63 -5.00 10.27
C LEU A 26 -23.12 -4.02 9.19
N ALA A 27 -21.80 -3.84 9.08
CA ALA A 27 -21.18 -3.02 8.05
C ALA A 27 -21.44 -3.55 6.63
N ALA A 28 -21.39 -4.87 6.43
CA ALA A 28 -21.72 -5.49 5.14
C ALA A 28 -23.20 -5.29 4.78
N ILE A 29 -24.12 -5.58 5.70
CA ILE A 29 -25.57 -5.42 5.47
C ILE A 29 -25.93 -3.96 5.19
N THR A 30 -25.35 -3.00 5.94
CA THR A 30 -25.61 -1.57 5.72
C THR A 30 -25.04 -1.07 4.40
N THR A 31 -23.85 -1.54 4.00
CA THR A 31 -23.24 -1.21 2.70
C THR A 31 -24.05 -1.80 1.54
N PHE A 32 -24.56 -3.02 1.67
CA PHE A 32 -25.45 -3.64 0.70
C PHE A 32 -26.74 -2.84 0.52
N LEU A 33 -27.39 -2.44 1.62
CA LEU A 33 -28.59 -1.60 1.58
C LEU A 33 -28.28 -0.23 0.97
N MET A 34 -27.15 0.39 1.31
CA MET A 34 -26.74 1.65 0.70
C MET A 34 -26.53 1.50 -0.81
N GLY A 35 -25.84 0.44 -1.27
CA GLY A 35 -25.69 0.13 -2.69
C GLY A 35 -27.04 -0.09 -3.41
N LEU A 36 -27.99 -0.74 -2.74
CA LEU A 36 -29.35 -0.95 -3.25
C LEU A 36 -30.14 0.36 -3.37
N LEU A 37 -30.06 1.23 -2.35
CA LEU A 37 -30.72 2.54 -2.37
C LEU A 37 -30.14 3.43 -3.47
N LEU A 38 -28.82 3.45 -3.64
CA LEU A 38 -28.16 4.22 -4.72
C LEU A 38 -28.49 3.68 -6.12
N ARG A 39 -28.79 2.38 -6.24
CA ARG A 39 -29.26 1.78 -7.50
C ARG A 39 -30.69 2.16 -7.85
N LEU A 40 -31.53 2.43 -6.85
CA LEU A 40 -32.94 2.84 -7.04
C LEU A 40 -33.10 4.33 -7.39
N GLN A 41 -32.02 5.12 -7.28
CA GLN A 41 -32.00 6.55 -7.62
C GLN A 41 -31.57 6.77 -9.09
N ASN A 42 -32.10 7.84 -9.72
CA ASN A 42 -31.77 8.21 -11.11
C ASN A 42 -30.35 8.81 -11.25
N GLU A 43 -29.83 8.88 -12.47
CA GLU A 43 -28.50 9.44 -12.85
C GLU A 43 -28.21 10.75 -12.10
N PRO A 44 -27.08 10.89 -11.34
CA PRO A 44 -25.73 10.33 -11.56
C PRO A 44 -25.26 9.22 -10.57
N TYR A 45 -26.12 8.75 -9.66
CA TYR A 45 -25.70 7.84 -8.57
C TYR A 45 -25.53 6.37 -8.97
N MET A 46 -25.98 6.00 -10.18
CA MET A 46 -25.96 4.63 -10.69
C MET A 46 -24.54 4.09 -10.91
N GLY A 47 -23.58 4.98 -11.23
CA GLY A 47 -22.17 4.62 -11.33
C GLY A 47 -21.55 4.24 -9.98
N TYR A 48 -21.86 4.99 -8.93
CA TYR A 48 -21.39 4.72 -7.57
C TYR A 48 -21.96 3.41 -7.01
N GLY A 49 -23.23 3.11 -7.29
CA GLY A 49 -23.85 1.85 -6.88
C GLY A 49 -23.11 0.60 -7.39
N ARG A 50 -22.59 0.62 -8.63
CA ARG A 50 -21.79 -0.50 -9.19
C ARG A 50 -20.48 -0.70 -8.43
N VAL A 51 -19.76 0.39 -8.16
CA VAL A 51 -18.48 0.33 -7.41
C VAL A 51 -18.73 -0.18 -5.99
N ILE A 52 -19.80 0.30 -5.34
CA ILE A 52 -20.18 -0.15 -4.00
C ILE A 52 -20.47 -1.66 -3.99
N TYR A 53 -21.19 -2.20 -4.97
CA TYR A 53 -21.39 -3.66 -5.06
C TYR A 53 -20.10 -4.46 -5.29
N CYS A 54 -19.15 -3.92 -6.06
CA CYS A 54 -17.84 -4.56 -6.24
C CYS A 54 -17.03 -4.61 -4.93
N VAL A 55 -17.22 -3.66 -4.04
CA VAL A 55 -16.59 -3.68 -2.72
C VAL A 55 -17.39 -4.57 -1.76
N ASP A 56 -18.72 -4.53 -1.84
CA ASP A 56 -19.63 -5.33 -1.01
C ASP A 56 -19.38 -6.84 -1.15
N ILE A 57 -19.20 -7.35 -2.37
CA ILE A 57 -18.93 -8.78 -2.60
C ILE A 57 -17.66 -9.27 -1.89
N ILE A 58 -16.67 -8.38 -1.68
CA ILE A 58 -15.44 -8.72 -0.94
C ILE A 58 -15.77 -8.96 0.54
N PHE A 59 -16.62 -8.12 1.14
CA PHE A 59 -17.07 -8.31 2.53
C PHE A 59 -17.87 -9.61 2.69
N TRP A 60 -18.71 -9.95 1.71
CA TRP A 60 -19.41 -11.25 1.68
C TRP A 60 -18.44 -12.43 1.60
N TYR A 61 -17.36 -12.34 0.83
CA TYR A 61 -16.35 -13.41 0.81
C TYR A 61 -15.65 -13.58 2.16
N ILE A 62 -15.35 -12.50 2.87
CA ILE A 62 -14.76 -12.59 4.23
C ILE A 62 -15.72 -13.34 5.18
N ARG A 63 -17.04 -13.08 5.11
CA ARG A 63 -18.05 -13.83 5.88
C ARG A 63 -18.10 -15.31 5.52
N VAL A 64 -18.11 -15.61 4.24
CA VAL A 64 -18.15 -16.99 3.75
C VAL A 64 -16.91 -17.76 4.20
N LEU A 65 -15.73 -17.13 4.21
CA LEU A 65 -14.49 -17.72 4.73
C LEU A 65 -14.56 -18.02 6.24
N ASP A 66 -15.19 -17.16 7.04
CA ASP A 66 -15.39 -17.38 8.47
C ASP A 66 -16.34 -18.57 8.75
N ILE A 67 -17.43 -18.68 7.98
CA ILE A 67 -18.35 -19.82 8.05
C ILE A 67 -17.61 -21.12 7.69
N PHE A 68 -16.75 -21.10 6.67
CA PHE A 68 -15.90 -22.25 6.35
C PHE A 68 -14.84 -22.54 7.44
N GLY A 69 -14.44 -21.53 8.21
CA GLY A 69 -13.57 -21.67 9.37
C GLY A 69 -14.15 -22.53 10.50
N VAL A 70 -15.47 -22.65 10.61
CA VAL A 70 -16.15 -23.49 11.62
C VAL A 70 -16.14 -24.99 11.23
N ASN A 71 -15.88 -25.31 9.96
CA ASN A 71 -15.82 -26.69 9.51
C ASN A 71 -14.56 -27.38 10.05
N LYS A 72 -14.72 -28.60 10.59
CA LYS A 72 -13.64 -29.40 11.21
C LYS A 72 -12.43 -29.64 10.28
N TYR A 73 -12.64 -29.64 8.97
CA TYR A 73 -11.57 -29.85 7.99
C TYR A 73 -10.95 -28.55 7.47
N LEU A 74 -11.74 -27.49 7.29
CA LEU A 74 -11.29 -26.22 6.69
C LEU A 74 -10.83 -25.19 7.72
N GLY A 75 -11.31 -25.29 8.95
CA GLY A 75 -10.95 -24.39 10.06
C GLY A 75 -9.45 -24.26 10.30
N PRO A 76 -8.69 -25.37 10.41
CA PRO A 76 -7.24 -25.28 10.58
C PRO A 76 -6.55 -24.54 9.43
N TYR A 77 -7.00 -24.70 8.19
CA TYR A 77 -6.41 -24.01 7.03
C TYR A 77 -6.69 -22.51 7.05
N VAL A 78 -7.91 -22.09 7.39
CA VAL A 78 -8.27 -20.67 7.52
C VAL A 78 -7.53 -20.01 8.69
N MET A 79 -7.33 -20.73 9.80
CA MET A 79 -6.53 -20.23 10.92
C MET A 79 -5.04 -20.13 10.58
N MET A 80 -4.50 -21.03 9.77
CA MET A 80 -3.11 -20.95 9.28
C MET A 80 -2.91 -19.75 8.35
N ILE A 81 -3.80 -19.54 7.37
CA ILE A 81 -3.68 -18.39 6.46
C ILE A 81 -3.80 -17.08 7.23
N GLY A 82 -4.71 -16.99 8.21
CA GLY A 82 -4.88 -15.80 9.04
C GLY A 82 -3.64 -15.46 9.87
N LYS A 83 -2.96 -16.47 10.44
CA LYS A 83 -1.71 -16.26 11.19
C LYS A 83 -0.59 -15.73 10.29
N MET A 84 -0.45 -16.26 9.08
CA MET A 84 0.54 -15.78 8.11
C MET A 84 0.21 -14.38 7.59
N MET A 85 -1.07 -14.00 7.51
CA MET A 85 -1.47 -12.66 7.09
C MET A 85 -1.03 -11.57 8.07
N ILE A 86 -0.95 -11.86 9.37
CA ILE A 86 -0.47 -10.89 10.38
C ILE A 86 0.99 -10.52 10.09
N ASP A 87 1.83 -11.51 9.80
CA ASP A 87 3.24 -11.28 9.47
C ASP A 87 3.40 -10.53 8.14
N MET A 88 2.54 -10.83 7.15
CA MET A 88 2.48 -10.06 5.89
C MET A 88 2.08 -8.61 6.11
N LEU A 89 1.13 -8.32 7.01
CA LEU A 89 0.72 -6.96 7.32
C LEU A 89 1.86 -6.15 7.95
N TYR A 90 2.61 -6.73 8.90
CA TYR A 90 3.78 -6.07 9.49
C TYR A 90 4.84 -5.74 8.43
N PHE A 91 5.11 -6.66 7.51
CA PHE A 91 6.03 -6.44 6.40
C PHE A 91 5.56 -5.29 5.50
N VAL A 92 4.27 -5.25 5.14
CA VAL A 92 3.70 -4.19 4.31
C VAL A 92 3.80 -2.81 4.98
N VAL A 93 3.60 -2.72 6.30
CA VAL A 93 3.74 -1.45 7.03
C VAL A 93 5.18 -0.93 6.99
N ILE A 94 6.17 -1.79 7.24
CA ILE A 94 7.59 -1.41 7.15
C ILE A 94 7.94 -0.99 5.71
N MET A 95 7.45 -1.75 4.72
CA MET A 95 7.63 -1.41 3.31
C MET A 95 7.05 -0.03 2.98
N LEU A 96 5.83 0.29 3.42
CA LEU A 96 5.22 1.60 3.19
C LEU A 96 6.05 2.75 3.79
N VAL A 97 6.59 2.59 5.00
CA VAL A 97 7.45 3.61 5.63
C VAL A 97 8.74 3.82 4.84
N VAL A 98 9.41 2.73 4.44
CA VAL A 98 10.63 2.81 3.63
C VAL A 98 10.33 3.44 2.27
N LEU A 99 9.26 3.02 1.59
CA LEU A 99 8.86 3.58 0.30
C LEU A 99 8.50 5.06 0.40
N MET A 100 7.82 5.50 1.47
CA MET A 100 7.56 6.92 1.69
C MET A 100 8.83 7.73 1.86
N SER A 101 9.77 7.25 2.68
CA SER A 101 11.02 7.96 2.93
C SER A 101 11.85 8.13 1.65
N PHE A 102 11.99 7.06 0.86
CA PHE A 102 12.66 7.09 -0.44
C PHE A 102 11.91 7.97 -1.46
N GLY A 103 10.59 7.85 -1.50
CA GLY A 103 9.75 8.61 -2.41
C GLY A 103 9.81 10.12 -2.18
N VAL A 104 9.75 10.56 -0.91
CA VAL A 104 9.87 11.98 -0.54
C VAL A 104 11.26 12.52 -0.87
N ALA A 105 12.32 11.75 -0.56
CA ALA A 105 13.69 12.14 -0.90
C ALA A 105 13.88 12.31 -2.43
N ARG A 106 13.30 11.42 -3.23
CA ARG A 106 13.34 11.51 -4.70
C ARG A 106 12.61 12.75 -5.22
N GLN A 107 11.42 13.03 -4.71
CA GLN A 107 10.64 14.20 -5.13
C GLN A 107 11.36 15.52 -4.78
N ALA A 108 11.92 15.60 -3.56
CA ALA A 108 12.64 16.78 -3.07
C ALA A 108 13.86 17.16 -3.93
N ILE A 109 14.55 16.17 -4.50
CA ILE A 109 15.71 16.40 -5.39
C ILE A 109 15.26 16.76 -6.81
N LEU A 110 14.21 16.11 -7.32
CA LEU A 110 13.90 16.18 -8.75
C LEU A 110 13.08 17.41 -9.14
N HIS A 111 12.20 17.87 -8.24
CA HIS A 111 11.29 18.99 -8.47
C HIS A 111 11.14 19.84 -7.19
N PRO A 112 12.08 20.77 -6.94
CA PRO A 112 12.07 21.60 -5.72
C PRO A 112 10.92 22.63 -5.68
N ASP A 113 10.31 22.98 -6.81
CA ASP A 113 9.33 24.08 -6.94
C ASP A 113 7.92 23.63 -7.34
N GLU A 114 7.56 22.37 -7.11
CA GLU A 114 6.27 21.79 -7.55
C GLU A 114 5.23 21.77 -6.42
N GLU A 115 4.04 22.31 -6.67
CA GLU A 115 2.98 22.41 -5.65
C GLU A 115 2.51 21.01 -5.19
N PRO A 116 2.29 20.80 -3.88
CA PRO A 116 1.89 19.51 -3.34
C PRO A 116 0.47 19.14 -3.77
N THR A 117 0.37 18.34 -4.84
CA THR A 117 -0.91 17.83 -5.36
C THR A 117 -1.12 16.35 -5.01
N TRP A 118 -2.38 15.93 -4.84
CA TRP A 118 -2.73 14.54 -4.53
C TRP A 118 -2.25 13.50 -5.57
N ARG A 119 -2.11 13.94 -6.83
CA ARG A 119 -1.57 13.10 -7.92
C ARG A 119 -0.09 12.85 -7.76
N LEU A 120 0.65 13.84 -7.25
CA LEU A 120 2.08 13.73 -6.99
C LEU A 120 2.38 12.75 -5.87
N ALA A 121 1.67 12.88 -4.74
CA ALA A 121 1.77 11.94 -3.62
C ALA A 121 1.55 10.50 -4.09
N ARG A 122 0.52 10.25 -4.91
CA ARG A 122 0.23 8.95 -5.49
C ARG A 122 1.37 8.39 -6.35
N ASN A 123 1.96 9.22 -7.21
CA ASN A 123 3.08 8.81 -8.07
C ASN A 123 4.35 8.47 -7.28
N ILE A 124 4.57 9.17 -6.16
CA ILE A 124 5.68 8.94 -5.23
C ILE A 124 5.63 7.53 -4.62
N PHE A 125 4.44 6.99 -4.34
CA PHE A 125 4.27 5.63 -3.83
C PHE A 125 4.33 4.55 -4.92
N TYR A 126 3.67 4.79 -6.07
CA TYR A 126 3.55 3.75 -7.08
C TYR A 126 4.90 3.40 -7.72
N MET A 127 5.74 4.39 -8.02
CA MET A 127 6.99 4.13 -8.74
C MET A 127 7.97 3.22 -7.97
N PRO A 128 8.21 3.45 -6.66
CA PRO A 128 9.01 2.54 -5.84
C PRO A 128 8.34 1.19 -5.58
N TYR A 129 7.01 1.14 -5.51
CA TYR A 129 6.27 -0.11 -5.36
C TYR A 129 6.48 -1.03 -6.56
N TRP A 130 6.28 -0.55 -7.79
CA TRP A 130 6.51 -1.34 -9.02
C TRP A 130 7.95 -1.84 -9.16
N MET A 131 8.92 -1.06 -8.66
CA MET A 131 10.34 -1.45 -8.63
C MET A 131 10.58 -2.70 -7.77
N ILE A 132 9.83 -2.90 -6.68
CA ILE A 132 9.91 -4.10 -5.83
C ILE A 132 9.35 -5.33 -6.55
N TYR A 133 8.33 -5.16 -7.39
CA TYR A 133 7.75 -6.26 -8.20
C TYR A 133 8.60 -6.62 -9.43
N GLY A 134 9.73 -5.94 -9.64
CA GLY A 134 10.65 -6.21 -10.75
C GLY A 134 10.33 -5.45 -12.04
N GLU A 135 9.25 -4.66 -12.07
CA GLU A 135 8.98 -3.74 -13.17
C GLU A 135 9.73 -2.43 -12.95
N VAL A 136 10.98 -2.42 -13.42
CA VAL A 136 11.78 -1.21 -13.46
C VAL A 136 11.31 -0.40 -14.68
N PHE A 137 10.65 0.74 -14.45
CA PHE A 137 10.31 1.73 -15.49
C PHE A 137 11.58 2.38 -16.07
N ALA A 138 12.46 1.59 -16.69
CA ALA A 138 13.79 1.95 -17.15
C ALA A 138 13.75 3.06 -18.22
N ASP A 139 12.73 3.08 -19.07
CA ASP A 139 12.60 4.04 -20.18
C ASP A 139 12.46 5.51 -19.73
N SER A 140 11.94 5.73 -18.51
CA SER A 140 11.77 7.07 -17.93
C SER A 140 12.99 7.57 -17.16
N ILE A 141 13.79 6.64 -16.60
CA ILE A 141 14.99 6.95 -15.80
C ILE A 141 16.22 7.09 -16.73
N ASP A 142 16.41 6.17 -17.69
CA ASP A 142 17.60 6.13 -18.57
C ASP A 142 17.72 7.39 -19.42
N ARG A 143 16.60 7.94 -19.91
CA ARG A 143 16.61 9.13 -20.77
C ARG A 143 17.12 10.39 -20.05
N LYS A 144 16.80 10.54 -18.75
CA LYS A 144 17.27 11.67 -17.92
C LYS A 144 18.73 11.47 -17.48
N THR A 145 19.11 10.23 -17.17
CA THR A 145 20.50 9.86 -16.82
C THR A 145 21.45 10.00 -18.01
N ARG A 146 21.06 9.58 -19.22
CA ARG A 146 21.88 9.70 -20.44
C ARG A 146 22.11 11.15 -20.88
N ILE A 147 21.14 12.04 -20.65
CA ILE A 147 21.30 13.47 -20.95
C ILE A 147 22.23 14.12 -19.92
N HIS A 148 22.06 13.82 -18.62
CA HIS A 148 22.93 14.35 -17.57
C HIS A 148 24.37 13.83 -17.68
N SER A 149 24.57 12.56 -18.05
CA SER A 149 25.90 11.99 -18.26
C SER A 149 26.63 12.62 -19.45
N LYS A 150 25.91 12.92 -20.56
CA LYS A 150 26.51 13.57 -21.75
C LYS A 150 26.90 15.03 -21.50
N ILE A 151 26.20 15.71 -20.60
CA ILE A 151 26.49 17.10 -20.23
C ILE A 151 27.62 17.18 -19.21
N LEU A 152 27.69 16.22 -18.27
CA LEU A 152 28.70 16.21 -17.20
C LEU A 152 30.03 15.55 -17.64
N PHE A 153 30.01 14.65 -18.62
CA PHE A 153 31.20 14.01 -19.19
C PHE A 153 31.17 14.05 -20.73
N PRO A 154 31.80 15.04 -21.38
CA PRO A 154 32.05 15.00 -22.81
C PRO A 154 33.00 13.84 -23.15
N ASP A 155 32.86 13.26 -24.35
CA ASP A 155 33.43 12.00 -24.88
C ASP A 155 34.98 11.86 -24.88
N SER A 156 35.72 12.52 -24.01
CA SER A 156 37.21 12.53 -23.99
C SER A 156 37.86 11.44 -23.11
N CYS A 157 37.09 10.63 -22.38
CA CYS A 157 37.62 9.64 -21.41
C CYS A 157 37.17 8.20 -21.70
N VAL A 158 37.20 7.78 -22.98
CA VAL A 158 36.66 6.47 -23.42
C VAL A 158 37.66 5.32 -23.31
N ASP A 159 38.96 5.58 -23.17
CA ASP A 159 40.00 4.55 -23.31
C ASP A 159 40.76 4.15 -22.02
N ASP A 160 40.38 4.64 -20.84
CA ASP A 160 41.00 4.23 -19.58
C ASP A 160 40.24 3.06 -18.91
N PRO A 161 40.88 1.90 -18.65
CA PRO A 161 40.25 0.77 -17.98
C PRO A 161 39.80 1.06 -16.53
N ILE A 162 40.31 2.15 -15.93
CA ILE A 162 39.85 2.66 -14.63
C ILE A 162 38.44 3.30 -14.73
N CYS A 163 38.07 3.86 -15.89
CA CYS A 163 36.79 4.51 -16.11
C CYS A 163 35.63 3.50 -16.24
N GLU A 164 35.89 2.31 -16.77
CA GLU A 164 34.90 1.21 -16.86
C GLU A 164 34.50 0.67 -15.46
N LEU A 165 35.48 0.62 -14.54
CA LEU A 165 35.25 0.24 -13.14
C LEU A 165 34.44 1.33 -12.40
N HIS A 166 34.74 2.60 -12.68
CA HIS A 166 34.00 3.73 -12.13
C HIS A 166 32.57 3.83 -12.71
N ARG A 167 32.37 3.42 -13.96
CA ARG A 167 31.05 3.29 -14.62
C ARG A 167 30.19 2.23 -13.95
N LYS A 168 30.74 1.06 -13.59
CA LYS A 168 29.99 0.02 -12.84
C LYS A 168 29.68 0.42 -11.39
N ILE A 169 30.59 1.13 -10.73
CA ILE A 169 30.38 1.62 -9.35
C ILE A 169 29.35 2.77 -9.32
N CYS A 170 29.41 3.73 -10.25
CA CYS A 170 28.45 4.85 -10.33
C CYS A 170 27.07 4.41 -10.86
N VAL A 171 26.98 3.42 -11.76
CA VAL A 171 25.69 2.91 -12.27
C VAL A 171 24.99 2.00 -11.26
N SER A 172 25.75 1.32 -10.37
CA SER A 172 25.18 0.55 -9.26
C SER A 172 24.83 1.40 -8.03
N SER A 173 25.30 2.64 -7.91
CA SER A 173 24.84 3.55 -6.86
C SER A 173 25.31 5.00 -7.01
N PRO A 174 24.39 5.96 -7.11
CA PRO A 174 24.59 7.33 -6.63
C PRO A 174 24.13 7.50 -5.17
N HIS A 175 23.65 6.43 -4.51
CA HIS A 175 23.09 6.50 -3.15
C HIS A 175 23.98 5.89 -2.05
N HIS A 176 24.98 5.06 -2.36
CA HIS A 176 25.81 4.42 -1.33
C HIS A 176 26.85 5.37 -0.69
N VAL A 177 27.31 6.39 -1.41
CA VAL A 177 28.26 7.37 -0.87
C VAL A 177 27.55 8.35 0.08
N THR A 178 26.31 8.72 -0.21
CA THR A 178 25.56 9.65 0.64
C THR A 178 24.98 8.98 1.89
N ILE A 179 24.57 7.71 1.83
CA ILE A 179 24.02 6.99 2.99
C ILE A 179 25.12 6.61 4.01
N HIS A 180 26.33 6.22 3.56
CA HIS A 180 27.44 5.99 4.50
C HIS A 180 27.87 7.29 5.19
N THR A 181 27.77 8.43 4.51
CA THR A 181 28.07 9.74 5.11
C THR A 181 26.93 10.22 6.02
N ALA A 182 25.67 9.90 5.72
CA ALA A 182 24.51 10.29 6.53
C ALA A 182 24.28 9.40 7.77
N MET A 183 24.55 8.08 7.72
CA MET A 183 24.45 7.21 8.91
C MET A 183 25.56 7.47 9.93
N THR A 184 26.73 7.96 9.48
CA THR A 184 27.82 8.34 10.39
C THR A 184 27.52 9.66 11.13
N PHE A 185 26.59 10.49 10.62
CA PHE A 185 26.18 11.75 11.25
C PHE A 185 25.05 11.61 12.29
N THR A 186 24.38 10.46 12.37
CA THR A 186 23.30 10.20 13.35
C THR A 186 23.77 9.35 14.55
N LEU A 187 25.04 8.90 14.54
CA LEU A 187 25.64 8.07 15.60
C LEU A 187 26.90 8.71 16.22
N CYS A 188 27.06 10.03 16.10
CA CYS A 188 28.03 10.84 16.85
C CYS A 188 27.30 11.95 17.61
#